data_AF-A0A1H1H555-F1
#
_entry.id   AF-A0A1H1H555-F1
#
_cell.length_a   1.000
_cell.length_b   1.000
_cell.length_c   1.000
_cell.angle_alpha   90.00
_cell.angle_beta   90.00
_cell.angle_gamma   90.00
#
_symmetry.space_group_name_H-M   'P 1'
#
loop_
_entity.id
_entity.type
_entity.pdbx_description
1 polymer ?
#
loop_
_entity_poly.entity_id
_entity_poly.type
_entity_poly.pdbx_seq_one_letter_code
_entity_poly.pdbx_strand_id
1 'polypeptide(L)'
;MNIDWDKLITKAMKDAAGQAAQLAASKGELAARNTRSLLQISRLQERIDTIGFGIEIGEATEEDEAEQAALLLKLKDWKSYKYALGKVTVQPTWYQAPVWPVEPPIPEIIAAPMQVAAEVI
;
A
#
# COMPACT_ATOMS: atom_id res chain seq x y z
N MET A 1 15.33 55.30 -4.86
CA MET A 1 14.68 54.02 -4.53
C MET A 1 15.66 52.92 -4.94
N ASN A 2 16.24 52.19 -3.98
CA ASN A 2 17.24 51.16 -4.26
C ASN A 2 16.55 49.79 -4.19
N ILE A 3 16.61 49.00 -5.26
CA ILE A 3 16.07 47.63 -5.25
C ILE A 3 17.01 46.77 -4.42
N ASP A 4 16.44 46.08 -3.44
CA ASP A 4 17.14 45.12 -2.59
C ASP A 4 17.23 43.78 -3.34
N TRP A 5 18.34 43.60 -4.07
CA TRP A 5 18.56 42.44 -4.95
C TRP A 5 18.66 41.12 -4.18
N ASP A 6 18.96 41.15 -2.88
CA ASP A 6 19.03 39.97 -2.01
C ASP A 6 17.64 39.38 -1.71
N LYS A 7 16.56 40.11 -2.02
CA LYS A 7 15.17 39.65 -1.85
C LYS A 7 14.54 39.09 -3.13
N LEU A 8 15.30 38.98 -4.22
CA LEU A 8 14.79 38.46 -5.48
C LEU A 8 14.79 36.93 -5.47
N ILE A 9 13.60 36.34 -5.52
CA ILE A 9 13.46 34.91 -5.82
C ILE A 9 13.82 34.70 -7.29
N THR A 10 14.96 34.07 -7.53
CA THR A 10 15.41 33.72 -8.87
C THR A 10 14.52 32.61 -9.45
N LYS A 11 14.47 32.51 -10.79
CA LYS A 11 13.81 31.39 -11.46
C LYS A 11 14.33 30.04 -10.94
N ALA A 12 15.65 29.91 -10.76
CA ALA A 12 16.28 28.71 -10.23
C ALA A 12 15.77 28.34 -8.82
N MET A 13 15.53 29.32 -7.94
CA MET A 13 14.95 29.06 -6.62
C MET A 13 13.51 28.54 -6.70
N LYS A 14 12.70 29.10 -7.62
CA LYS A 14 11.33 28.61 -7.86
C LYS A 14 11.32 27.20 -8.41
N ASP A 15 12.22 26.92 -9.36
CA ASP A 15 12.34 25.59 -9.97
C ASP A 15 12.80 24.54 -8.95
N ALA A 16 13.76 24.89 -8.07
CA ALA A 16 14.22 24.02 -6.99
C ALA A 16 13.12 23.74 -5.96
N ALA A 17 12.33 24.76 -5.58
CA ALA A 17 11.19 24.60 -4.69
C ALA A 17 10.11 23.68 -5.29
N GLY A 18 9.82 23.84 -6.59
CA GLY A 18 8.89 22.96 -7.31
C GLY A 18 9.36 21.51 -7.35
N GLN A 19 10.64 21.29 -7.63
CA GLN A 19 11.27 19.96 -7.60
C GLN A 19 11.19 19.31 -6.21
N ALA A 20 11.50 20.07 -5.15
CA ALA A 20 11.40 19.58 -3.77
C ALA A 20 9.96 19.20 -3.39
N ALA A 21 8.97 20.02 -3.79
CA ALA A 21 7.56 19.74 -3.55
C ALA A 21 7.10 18.46 -4.26
N GLN A 22 7.50 18.27 -5.53
CA GLN A 22 7.16 17.07 -6.30
C GLN A 22 7.82 15.80 -5.71
N LEU A 23 9.06 15.90 -5.25
CA LEU A 23 9.73 14.80 -4.54
C LEU A 23 9.00 14.44 -3.24
N ALA A 24 8.60 15.45 -2.45
CA ALA A 24 7.85 15.25 -1.21
C ALA A 24 6.50 14.57 -1.47
N ALA A 25 5.75 15.03 -2.48
CA ALA A 25 4.49 14.42 -2.89
C ALA A 25 4.68 12.94 -3.31
N SER A 26 5.70 12.66 -4.12
CA SER A 26 5.99 11.30 -4.58
C SER A 26 6.40 10.36 -3.44
N LYS A 27 7.16 10.86 -2.46
CA LYS A 27 7.47 10.11 -1.23
C LYS A 27 6.21 9.83 -0.39
N GLY A 28 5.31 10.81 -0.28
CA GLY A 28 4.03 10.65 0.40
C GLY A 28 3.17 9.56 -0.23
N GLU A 29 3.05 9.54 -1.56
CA GLU A 29 2.31 8.51 -2.29
C GLU A 29 2.94 7.12 -2.11
N LEU A 30 4.27 7.00 -2.21
CA LEU A 30 4.96 5.73 -1.96
C LEU A 30 4.74 5.24 -0.52
N ALA A 31 4.77 6.14 0.46
CA ALA A 31 4.50 5.80 1.85
C ALA A 31 3.05 5.32 2.04
N ALA A 32 2.08 6.03 1.47
CA ALA A 32 0.67 5.65 1.53
C ALA A 32 0.41 4.25 0.95
N ARG A 33 0.97 3.96 -0.23
CA ARG A 33 0.89 2.62 -0.87
C ARG A 33 1.55 1.53 -0.03
N ASN A 34 2.72 1.80 0.55
CA ASN A 34 3.38 0.85 1.44
C ASN A 34 2.54 0.56 2.69
N THR A 35 1.96 1.59 3.31
CA THR A 35 1.09 1.43 4.48
C THR A 35 -0.16 0.61 4.14
N ARG A 36 -0.82 0.87 3.01
CA ARG A 36 -1.95 0.05 2.55
C ARG A 36 -1.56 -1.40 2.33
N SER A 37 -0.45 -1.64 1.63
CA SER A 37 0.04 -3.00 1.38
C SER A 37 0.38 -3.74 2.68
N LEU A 38 1.03 -3.08 3.63
CA LEU A 38 1.32 -3.64 4.95
C LEU A 38 0.03 -4.03 5.69
N LEU A 39 -0.96 -3.14 5.72
CA LEU A 39 -2.24 -3.42 6.37
C LEU A 39 -2.93 -4.65 5.77
N GLN A 40 -2.98 -4.76 4.44
CA GLN A 40 -3.60 -5.91 3.78
C GLN A 40 -2.81 -7.21 4.03
N ILE A 41 -1.48 -7.16 3.99
CA ILE A 41 -0.63 -8.31 4.31
C ILE A 41 -0.89 -8.79 5.74
N SER A 42 -0.91 -7.88 6.72
CA SER A 42 -1.17 -8.24 8.12
C SER A 42 -2.56 -8.84 8.31
N ARG A 43 -3.61 -8.23 7.75
CA ARG A 43 -4.99 -8.76 7.82
C ARG A 43 -5.10 -10.17 7.23
N LEU A 44 -4.46 -10.39 6.08
CA LEU A 44 -4.45 -11.69 5.41
C LEU A 44 -3.70 -12.73 6.22
N GLN A 45 -2.52 -12.40 6.74
CA GLN A 45 -1.73 -13.30 7.57
C GLN A 45 -2.49 -13.69 8.83
N GLU A 46 -3.07 -12.72 9.53
CA GLU A 46 -3.85 -12.98 10.74
C GLU A 46 -5.01 -13.96 10.49
N ARG A 47 -5.79 -13.78 9.41
CA ARG A 47 -6.87 -14.72 9.07
C ARG A 47 -6.34 -16.10 8.66
N ILE A 48 -5.27 -16.16 7.86
CA ILE A 48 -4.64 -17.43 7.45
C ILE A 48 -4.13 -18.20 8.67
N ASP A 49 -3.48 -17.52 9.60
CA ASP A 49 -2.94 -18.11 10.83
C ASP A 49 -4.09 -18.58 11.75
N THR A 50 -5.17 -17.80 11.84
CA THR A 50 -6.38 -18.18 12.61
C THR A 50 -7.03 -19.44 12.07
N ILE A 51 -7.25 -19.53 10.74
CA ILE A 51 -7.79 -20.74 10.12
C ILE A 51 -6.79 -21.90 10.28
N GLY A 52 -5.49 -21.63 10.13
CA GLY A 52 -4.43 -22.63 10.30
C GLY A 52 -4.48 -23.28 11.68
N PHE A 53 -4.68 -22.50 12.73
CA PHE A 53 -4.91 -23.03 14.08
C PHE A 53 -6.16 -23.92 14.15
N GLY A 54 -7.28 -23.49 13.55
CA GLY A 54 -8.50 -24.29 13.46
C GLY A 54 -8.29 -25.65 12.78
N ILE A 55 -7.47 -25.69 11.72
CA ILE A 55 -7.08 -26.94 11.05
C ILE A 55 -6.24 -27.82 11.97
N GLU A 56 -5.25 -27.24 12.66
CA GLU A 56 -4.37 -27.98 13.58
C GLU A 56 -5.13 -28.66 14.73
N ILE A 57 -6.19 -28.02 15.25
CA ILE A 57 -7.02 -28.58 16.32
C ILE A 57 -8.19 -29.43 15.80
N GLY A 58 -8.38 -29.55 14.48
CA GLY A 58 -9.44 -30.34 13.86
C GLY A 58 -10.84 -29.70 13.96
N GLU A 59 -10.92 -28.38 14.14
CA GLU A 59 -12.17 -27.61 14.21
C GLU A 59 -12.51 -26.87 12.91
N ALA A 60 -11.57 -26.77 11.96
CA ALA A 60 -11.82 -26.11 10.68
C ALA A 60 -12.77 -26.94 9.78
N THR A 61 -13.63 -26.22 9.07
CA THR A 61 -14.53 -26.77 8.05
C THR A 61 -13.85 -26.81 6.68
N GLU A 62 -14.46 -27.52 5.71
CA GLU A 62 -13.98 -27.50 4.31
C GLU A 62 -14.04 -26.08 3.73
N GLU A 63 -15.02 -25.27 4.15
CA GLU A 63 -15.14 -23.87 3.79
C GLU A 63 -13.98 -23.02 4.35
N ASP A 64 -13.54 -23.28 5.59
CA ASP A 64 -12.38 -22.61 6.17
C ASP A 64 -11.10 -22.94 5.39
N GLU A 65 -10.87 -24.22 5.05
CA GLU A 65 -9.72 -24.64 4.25
C GLU A 65 -9.73 -23.99 2.85
N ALA A 66 -10.90 -23.91 2.22
CA ALA A 66 -11.07 -23.23 0.94
C ALA A 66 -10.80 -21.72 1.04
N GLU A 67 -11.27 -21.06 2.10
CA GLU A 67 -10.95 -19.65 2.38
C GLU A 67 -9.44 -19.48 2.55
N GLN A 68 -8.78 -20.30 3.38
CA GLN A 68 -7.33 -20.20 3.62
C GLN A 68 -6.53 -20.34 2.32
N ALA A 69 -6.88 -21.31 1.46
CA ALA A 69 -6.25 -21.50 0.17
C ALA A 69 -6.41 -20.28 -0.75
N ALA A 70 -7.60 -19.66 -0.77
CA ALA A 70 -7.84 -18.44 -1.52
C ALA A 70 -7.05 -17.25 -0.97
N LEU A 71 -7.01 -17.07 0.35
CA LEU A 71 -6.27 -15.99 1.01
C LEU A 71 -4.76 -16.10 0.82
N LEU A 72 -4.20 -17.32 0.75
CA LEU A 72 -2.78 -17.53 0.45
C LEU A 72 -2.39 -16.98 -0.94
N LEU A 73 -3.26 -17.13 -1.94
CA LEU A 73 -3.05 -16.54 -3.27
C LEU A 73 -3.07 -15.01 -3.19
N LYS A 74 -4.03 -14.42 -2.47
CA LYS A 74 -4.10 -12.97 -2.27
C LYS A 74 -2.88 -12.43 -1.51
N LEU A 75 -2.41 -13.16 -0.50
CA LEU A 75 -1.22 -12.80 0.25
C LEU A 75 0.01 -12.74 -0.65
N LYS A 76 0.14 -13.68 -1.58
CA LYS A 76 1.21 -13.67 -2.59
C LYS A 76 1.12 -12.42 -3.47
N ASP A 77 -0.06 -12.08 -3.99
CA ASP A 77 -0.26 -10.89 -4.83
C ASP A 77 0.15 -9.61 -4.10
N TRP A 78 -0.29 -9.45 -2.85
CA TRP A 78 0.05 -8.29 -2.02
C TRP A 78 1.53 -8.21 -1.66
N LYS A 79 2.20 -9.35 -1.40
CA LYS A 79 3.66 -9.41 -1.20
C LYS A 79 4.43 -9.04 -2.47
N SER A 80 3.98 -9.52 -3.63
CA SER A 80 4.55 -9.17 -4.93
C SER A 80 4.40 -7.68 -5.23
N TYR A 81 3.24 -7.10 -4.93
CA TYR A 81 3.01 -5.65 -5.02
C TYR A 81 3.95 -4.86 -4.12
N LYS A 82 4.07 -5.23 -2.83
CA LYS A 82 5.00 -4.58 -1.89
C LYS A 82 6.44 -4.65 -2.38
N TYR A 83 6.85 -5.81 -2.88
CA TYR A 83 8.19 -5.99 -3.46
C TYR A 83 8.41 -5.07 -4.67
N ALA A 84 7.41 -4.91 -5.54
CA ALA A 84 7.46 -4.00 -6.67
C ALA A 84 7.54 -2.52 -6.23
N LEU A 85 6.79 -2.12 -5.19
CA LEU A 85 6.89 -0.77 -4.61
C LEU A 85 8.31 -0.44 -4.14
N GLY A 86 9.02 -1.42 -3.56
CA GLY A 86 10.41 -1.28 -3.13
C GLY A 86 11.39 -0.94 -4.27
N LYS A 87 10.97 -1.09 -5.54
CA LYS A 87 11.77 -0.76 -6.72
C LYS A 87 11.38 0.56 -7.38
N VAL A 88 10.39 1.29 -6.86
CA VAL A 88 9.92 2.54 -7.49
C VAL A 88 10.98 3.63 -7.43
N THR A 89 11.73 3.74 -6.33
CA THR A 89 12.75 4.79 -6.14
C THR A 89 14.01 4.61 -6.98
N VAL A 90 14.21 3.44 -7.59
CA VAL A 90 15.33 3.16 -8.50
C VAL A 90 14.95 3.31 -9.98
N GLN A 91 13.71 3.67 -10.28
CA GLN A 91 13.28 3.90 -11.66
C GLN A 91 13.96 5.15 -12.23
N PRO A 92 14.33 5.17 -13.53
CA PRO A 92 14.90 6.36 -14.17
C PRO A 92 13.97 7.57 -14.15
N THR A 93 12.66 7.34 -14.06
CA THR A 93 11.63 8.38 -14.02
C THR A 93 11.32 8.85 -12.60
N TRP A 94 11.95 8.27 -11.58
CA TRP A 94 11.82 8.74 -10.21
C TRP A 94 12.47 10.12 -10.07
N TYR A 95 11.85 11.11 -9.42
CA TYR A 95 10.51 11.15 -8.80
C TYR A 95 9.49 11.89 -9.69
N GLN A 96 9.87 12.25 -10.91
CA GLN A 96 9.11 13.17 -11.76
C GLN A 96 7.91 12.50 -12.44
N ALA A 97 8.05 11.23 -12.82
CA ALA A 97 7.01 10.43 -13.47
C ALA A 97 7.11 8.95 -13.05
N PRO A 98 6.94 8.63 -11.75
CA PRO A 98 7.04 7.25 -11.29
C PRO A 98 6.00 6.34 -11.96
N VAL A 99 6.44 5.15 -12.37
CA VAL A 99 5.55 4.10 -12.84
C VAL A 99 5.15 3.25 -11.64
N TRP A 100 3.90 3.36 -11.23
CA TRP A 100 3.40 2.62 -10.07
C TRP A 100 3.02 1.19 -10.46
N PRO A 101 3.38 0.18 -9.63
CA PRO A 101 2.84 -1.16 -9.82
C PRO A 101 1.32 -1.15 -9.63
N VAL A 102 0.63 -2.07 -10.31
CA VAL A 102 -0.82 -2.26 -10.17
C VAL A 102 -1.12 -2.80 -8.76
N GLU A 103 -1.95 -2.08 -8.03
CA GLU A 103 -2.40 -2.49 -6.70
C GLU A 103 -3.37 -3.68 -6.83
N PRO A 104 -3.16 -4.78 -6.10
CA PRO A 104 -4.07 -5.92 -6.11
C PRO A 104 -5.46 -5.52 -5.58
N PRO A 105 -6.52 -6.25 -5.95
CA PRO A 105 -7.83 -6.04 -5.35
C PRO A 105 -7.80 -6.28 -3.84
N ILE A 106 -8.58 -5.50 -3.10
CA ILE A 106 -8.75 -5.71 -1.66
C ILE A 106 -9.41 -7.09 -1.47
N PRO A 107 -8.82 -7.98 -0.65
CA PRO A 107 -9.39 -9.29 -0.40
C PRO A 107 -10.66 -9.18 0.45
N GLU A 108 -11.68 -9.96 0.11
CA GLU A 108 -12.80 -10.24 0.99
C GLU A 108 -12.39 -11.34 1.98
N ILE A 109 -12.65 -11.12 3.27
CA ILE A 109 -12.41 -12.07 4.36
C ILE A 109 -13.78 -12.37 4.95
N ILE A 110 -14.20 -13.64 4.92
CA ILE A 110 -15.59 -14.06 5.16
C ILE A 110 -16.02 -13.84 6.61
N ALA A 111 -15.07 -13.90 7.55
CA ALA A 111 -15.33 -13.74 8.98
C ALA A 111 -14.67 -12.47 9.57
N ALA A 112 -14.58 -11.39 8.80
CA ALA A 112 -14.09 -10.13 9.37
C ALA A 112 -15.20 -9.46 10.20
N PRO A 113 -15.01 -9.14 11.49
CA PRO A 113 -15.99 -8.39 12.29
C PRO A 113 -16.33 -7.01 11.70
N MET A 114 -15.55 -6.54 10.73
CA MET A 114 -15.81 -5.32 9.96
C MET A 114 -16.88 -5.46 8.86
N GLN A 115 -17.38 -6.67 8.55
CA GLN A 115 -18.49 -6.85 7.60
C GLN A 115 -19.86 -6.54 8.22
N VAL A 116 -19.94 -6.29 9.55
CA VAL A 116 -21.20 -5.97 10.24
C VAL A 116 -21.67 -4.51 10.02
N ALA A 117 -20.91 -3.68 9.30
CA ALA A 117 -21.26 -2.28 9.06
C ALA A 117 -21.89 -2.02 7.68
N ALA A 118 -22.94 -2.75 7.33
CA ALA A 118 -23.85 -2.36 6.24
C ALA A 118 -25.26 -2.96 6.36
N GLU A 119 -25.72 -3.27 7.57
CA GLU A 119 -27.13 -3.62 7.78
C GLU A 119 -27.72 -2.80 8.92
N VAL A 120 -28.89 -2.22 8.60
CA VAL A 120 -29.80 -1.42 9.43
C VAL A 120 -29.37 0.03 9.66
N ILE A 121 -29.88 0.95 8.83
CA ILE A 121 -31.08 1.80 9.08
C ILE A 121 -31.73 2.11 7.72
#